data_AF-A0A066XBD7-F1
#
_entry.id   AF-A0A066XBD7-F1
#
_cell.length_a   1.000
_cell.length_b   1.000
_cell.length_c   1.000
_cell.angle_alpha   90.00
_cell.angle_beta   90.00
_cell.angle_gamma   90.00
#
_symmetry.space_group_name_H-M   'P 1'
#
loop_
_entity.id
_entity.type
_entity.pdbx_description
1 polymer ?
#
loop_
_entity_poly.entity_id
_entity_poly.type
_entity_poly.pdbx_seq_one_letter_code
_entity_poly.pdbx_strand_id
1 'polypeptide(L)'
;MADSEPFPLLNTSLDQLHAVVDYSPNPPRTATTRRRKSSALGQDIRAGDTGPALATYGAIDGPIAPATPTKRLSKRRRARGGFARVRQAMTKRTYLLPALIIAITAGLYAVNPNSSNPIHRFIFLSYRLPPDPANPGDPPQYGKGLWDIAFVSFYTVVLTFTREFIMQELLRPLARTAGIKSRGKQARFMEQIYTAIYFGCLGPAGLYVMSKTPVWYYNTRGMYEDFPHLTHDAGFKFYYLFQAAYWAQQAIVLLLGMEKPRKDFKELVGHHIVSLSLIGLSYRFHFTYMGLAVYSTHDISDFFLATSKVLNYIDSPIVGPYFFLFMCVWIYLRHFINLKIILSLFTEYTTVGPFELNWATQQYKCTLSQYITLGLLASLQALNLFWLFHIFRIAYRFLRYDIAEDDRSDAEVTDIDDEAEKKKALADERSNGHATGVSDSTLRARPVNGHTR
;
A
#
# COMPACT_ATOMS: atom_id res chain seq x y z
N MET A 1 19.38 3.72 -26.32
CA MET A 1 19.83 2.89 -25.18
C MET A 1 19.73 3.73 -23.92
N ALA A 2 19.06 3.20 -22.89
CA ALA A 2 19.06 3.63 -21.49
C ALA A 2 18.62 5.08 -21.14
N ASP A 3 17.31 5.33 -21.14
CA ASP A 3 16.70 6.36 -20.28
C ASP A 3 15.96 5.67 -19.13
N SER A 4 16.68 5.46 -18.04
CA SER A 4 16.13 5.00 -16.77
C SER A 4 16.14 6.14 -15.76
N GLU A 5 15.15 7.02 -15.84
CA GLU A 5 14.85 7.93 -14.74
C GLU A 5 14.01 7.23 -13.65
N PRO A 6 14.29 7.49 -12.37
CA PRO A 6 13.66 6.81 -11.24
C PRO A 6 12.24 7.33 -11.00
N PHE A 7 11.43 6.47 -10.39
CA PHE A 7 10.14 6.81 -9.79
C PHE A 7 10.21 8.11 -8.96
N PRO A 8 9.11 8.88 -8.88
CA PRO A 8 9.07 10.05 -8.01
C PRO A 8 9.37 9.62 -6.56
N LEU A 9 10.25 10.39 -5.92
CA LEU A 9 10.64 10.20 -4.54
C LEU A 9 9.42 10.36 -3.62
N LEU A 10 9.35 9.48 -2.62
CA LEU A 10 8.51 9.65 -1.44
C LEU A 10 8.74 11.05 -0.88
N ASN A 11 7.77 11.95 -1.09
CA ASN A 11 7.74 13.22 -0.38
C ASN A 11 7.57 12.88 1.10
N THR A 12 8.65 13.07 1.85
CA THR A 12 8.60 13.05 3.31
C THR A 12 7.67 14.16 3.78
N SER A 13 6.74 13.80 4.65
CA SER A 13 5.65 14.59 5.24
C SER A 13 6.07 15.89 5.98
N LEU A 14 7.33 16.32 5.90
CA LEU A 14 7.82 17.54 6.53
C LEU A 14 7.62 18.78 5.63
N ASP A 15 7.69 18.65 4.31
CA ASP A 15 7.60 19.81 3.39
C ASP A 15 6.14 20.30 3.21
N GLN A 16 5.15 19.43 3.40
CA GLN A 16 3.73 19.82 3.33
C GLN A 16 3.25 20.62 4.53
N LEU A 17 3.92 20.53 5.70
CA LEU A 17 3.54 21.31 6.88
C LEU A 17 3.94 22.79 6.77
N HIS A 18 4.98 23.11 5.99
CA HIS A 18 5.40 24.49 5.79
C HIS A 18 4.55 25.26 4.76
N ALA A 19 3.81 24.56 3.90
CA ALA A 19 2.99 25.18 2.87
C ALA A 19 1.58 25.61 3.35
N VAL A 20 1.17 25.25 4.57
CA VAL A 20 -0.21 25.44 5.08
C VAL A 20 -0.36 26.72 5.92
N VAL A 21 0.72 27.48 6.20
CA VAL A 21 0.65 28.63 7.12
C VAL A 21 0.43 29.99 6.42
N ASP A 22 0.65 30.12 5.11
CA ASP A 22 0.51 31.43 4.44
C ASP A 22 -0.63 31.47 3.43
N TYR A 23 -1.85 31.81 3.90
CA TYR A 23 -2.89 32.36 3.03
C TYR A 23 -3.79 33.35 3.80
N SER A 24 -3.76 34.62 3.40
CA SER A 24 -4.72 35.67 3.79
C SER A 24 -5.15 36.44 2.53
N PRO A 25 -6.38 37.00 2.43
CA PRO A 25 -6.99 37.40 1.16
C PRO A 25 -6.77 38.89 0.77
N ASN A 26 -6.67 39.13 -0.55
CA ASN A 26 -6.55 40.39 -1.34
C ASN A 26 -7.63 41.48 -1.04
N PRO A 27 -7.58 42.79 -1.49
CA PRO A 27 -7.05 43.38 -2.77
C PRO A 27 -6.57 44.89 -2.68
N PRO A 28 -6.67 45.82 -3.69
CA PRO A 28 -6.14 45.89 -5.07
C PRO A 28 -5.24 47.14 -5.43
N ARG A 29 -4.61 47.07 -6.62
CA ARG A 29 -4.18 48.14 -7.58
C ARG A 29 -2.90 49.00 -7.40
N THR A 30 -2.13 48.98 -8.50
CA THR A 30 -1.24 50.01 -9.12
C THR A 30 0.00 50.52 -8.37
N ALA A 31 1.20 50.15 -8.85
CA ALA A 31 2.25 51.08 -9.29
C ALA A 31 3.48 50.32 -9.84
N THR A 32 4.09 50.91 -10.87
CA THR A 32 5.31 50.51 -11.58
C THR A 32 6.55 50.55 -10.69
N THR A 33 7.52 49.64 -10.88
CA THR A 33 8.97 49.95 -10.77
C THR A 33 9.90 48.82 -11.26
N ARG A 34 10.68 49.17 -12.29
CA ARG A 34 12.03 48.73 -12.71
C ARG A 34 12.64 47.40 -12.21
N ARG A 35 12.93 46.57 -13.23
CA ARG A 35 13.90 45.46 -13.31
C ARG A 35 15.33 45.89 -12.95
N ARG A 36 16.02 45.18 -12.04
CA ARG A 36 17.48 45.30 -11.81
C ARG A 36 18.19 43.94 -11.92
N LYS A 37 19.39 44.00 -12.51
CA LYS A 37 20.29 42.92 -12.91
C LYS A 37 20.92 42.20 -11.72
N SER A 38 21.30 40.95 -11.99
CA SER A 38 22.08 40.02 -11.17
C SER A 38 23.45 40.56 -10.76
N SER A 39 23.91 40.17 -9.55
CA SER A 39 25.33 40.15 -9.19
C SER A 39 25.74 38.72 -8.84
N ALA A 40 26.74 38.22 -9.56
CA ALA A 40 27.52 37.06 -9.17
C ALA A 40 28.49 37.47 -8.06
N LEU A 41 28.46 36.76 -6.92
CA LEU A 41 29.62 36.46 -6.07
C LEU A 41 29.12 35.66 -4.86
N GLY A 42 29.70 34.49 -4.63
CA GLY A 42 29.37 33.65 -3.48
C GLY A 42 30.01 32.28 -3.55
N GLN A 43 31.32 32.23 -3.83
CA GLN A 43 32.13 31.04 -3.54
C GLN A 43 32.83 31.20 -2.20
N ASP A 44 32.69 30.15 -1.39
CA ASP A 44 33.63 29.55 -0.45
C ASP A 44 34.56 30.45 0.38
N ILE A 45 34.32 30.49 1.70
CA ILE A 45 35.41 30.52 2.68
C ILE A 45 35.12 29.49 3.78
N ARG A 46 35.99 28.48 3.83
CA ARG A 46 36.10 27.47 4.89
C ARG A 46 37.18 27.92 5.86
N ALA A 47 36.80 28.09 7.12
CA ALA A 47 37.67 28.44 8.24
C ALA A 47 38.45 27.23 8.80
N GLY A 48 39.63 27.49 9.37
CA GLY A 48 40.51 26.58 10.15
C GLY A 48 41.48 25.76 9.28
N ASP A 49 42.81 25.76 9.45
CA ASP A 49 43.63 26.01 10.64
C ASP A 49 45.06 26.47 10.28
N THR A 50 45.58 27.36 11.13
CA THR A 50 46.98 27.60 11.54
C THR A 50 48.13 27.20 10.58
N GLY A 51 48.81 28.18 10.00
CA GLY A 51 50.16 28.02 9.47
C GLY A 51 51.25 28.32 10.53
N PRO A 52 52.50 27.86 10.34
CA PRO A 52 53.67 28.52 10.90
C PRO A 52 54.25 29.52 9.90
N ALA A 53 54.70 30.66 10.44
CA ALA A 53 55.14 31.87 9.74
C ALA A 53 56.49 31.72 9.02
N LEU A 54 56.65 32.49 7.94
CA LEU A 54 57.91 32.69 7.22
C LEU A 54 58.56 34.00 7.68
N ALA A 55 59.79 33.91 8.18
CA ALA A 55 60.68 35.05 8.36
C ALA A 55 62.03 34.75 7.68
N THR A 56 62.34 35.59 6.69
CA THR A 56 63.67 36.12 6.32
C THR A 56 64.71 35.22 5.61
N TYR A 57 64.91 35.54 4.32
CA TYR A 57 66.15 35.64 3.52
C TYR A 57 67.21 34.52 3.51
N GLY A 58 67.63 34.15 2.28
CA GLY A 58 69.03 33.79 1.98
C GLY A 58 69.23 32.55 1.10
N ALA A 59 69.37 32.77 -0.20
CA ALA A 59 70.30 32.15 -1.17
C ALA A 59 70.59 30.62 -1.24
N ILE A 60 70.89 30.20 -2.48
CA ILE A 60 71.76 29.09 -2.96
C ILE A 60 71.06 27.81 -3.49
N ASP A 61 71.58 27.38 -4.64
CA ASP A 61 71.25 26.28 -5.59
C ASP A 61 71.08 24.85 -5.03
N GLY A 62 70.32 24.01 -5.77
CA GLY A 62 70.42 22.54 -5.71
C GLY A 62 69.23 21.78 -6.37
N PRO A 63 69.44 20.66 -7.11
CA PRO A 63 68.43 20.12 -8.03
C PRO A 63 67.47 19.07 -7.43
N ILE A 64 66.34 18.95 -8.13
CA ILE A 64 65.21 18.00 -8.09
C ILE A 64 65.50 16.60 -7.52
N ALA A 65 64.64 16.13 -6.62
CA ALA A 65 64.35 14.70 -6.40
C ALA A 65 62.81 14.46 -6.35
N PRO A 66 62.26 13.41 -6.98
CA PRO A 66 60.81 13.19 -7.03
C PRO A 66 60.34 12.32 -5.86
N ALA A 67 59.46 12.85 -5.01
CA ALA A 67 58.74 12.05 -4.02
C ALA A 67 57.40 11.55 -4.60
N THR A 68 57.28 10.25 -4.80
CA THR A 68 56.04 9.55 -5.20
C THR A 68 54.90 9.75 -4.19
N PRO A 69 53.65 10.01 -4.61
CA PRO A 69 52.54 10.19 -3.69
C PRO A 69 51.92 8.84 -3.31
N THR A 70 52.06 8.43 -2.05
CA THR A 70 51.33 7.28 -1.49
C THR A 70 49.84 7.61 -1.34
N LYS A 71 49.00 7.02 -2.20
CA LYS A 71 47.54 7.08 -2.10
C LYS A 71 47.04 6.23 -0.92
N ARG A 72 46.68 6.86 0.20
CA ARG A 72 45.72 6.31 1.17
C ARG A 72 44.41 7.08 1.08
N LEU A 73 43.62 6.79 0.04
CA LEU A 73 42.23 7.27 -0.04
C LEU A 73 41.33 6.40 0.85
N SER A 74 40.79 7.08 1.86
CA SER A 74 39.94 6.65 2.97
C SER A 74 38.90 5.55 2.70
N LYS A 75 38.92 4.51 3.55
CA LYS A 75 37.84 3.50 3.71
C LYS A 75 36.44 4.13 3.90
N ARG A 76 36.38 5.34 4.48
CA ARG A 76 35.14 6.08 4.78
C ARG A 76 34.37 6.54 3.53
N ARG A 77 35.04 6.86 2.42
CA ARG A 77 34.38 7.28 1.16
C ARG A 77 33.71 6.10 0.45
N ARG A 78 34.29 4.90 0.56
CA ARG A 78 33.77 3.65 -0.06
C ARG A 78 32.51 3.13 0.63
N ALA A 79 32.44 3.22 1.96
CA ALA A 79 31.25 2.85 2.75
C ALA A 79 30.03 3.73 2.41
N ARG A 80 30.24 5.04 2.20
CA ARG A 80 29.19 5.99 1.80
C ARG A 80 28.63 5.68 0.40
N GLY A 81 29.46 5.18 -0.51
CA GLY A 81 29.04 4.68 -1.83
C GLY A 81 28.28 3.34 -1.76
N GLY A 82 28.68 2.44 -0.85
CA GLY A 82 27.96 1.17 -0.63
C GLY A 82 26.55 1.38 -0.10
N PHE A 83 26.41 2.18 0.96
CA PHE A 83 25.09 2.52 1.53
C PHE A 83 24.20 3.27 0.53
N ALA A 84 24.76 4.19 -0.26
CA ALA A 84 24.01 4.88 -1.31
C ALA A 84 23.51 3.90 -2.40
N ARG A 85 24.32 2.92 -2.81
CA ARG A 85 23.91 1.88 -3.77
C ARG A 85 22.85 0.94 -3.20
N VAL A 86 22.96 0.54 -1.94
CA VAL A 86 21.94 -0.28 -1.25
C VAL A 86 20.63 0.50 -1.14
N ARG A 87 20.69 1.76 -0.70
CA ARG A 87 19.52 2.64 -0.64
C ARG A 87 18.89 2.81 -2.02
N GLN A 88 19.68 3.03 -3.06
CA GLN A 88 19.22 3.17 -4.44
C GLN A 88 18.58 1.87 -4.98
N ALA A 89 19.14 0.71 -4.63
CA ALA A 89 18.58 -0.59 -4.98
C ALA A 89 17.24 -0.83 -4.25
N MET A 90 17.14 -0.51 -2.97
CA MET A 90 15.91 -0.63 -2.17
C MET A 90 14.81 0.32 -2.65
N THR A 91 15.15 1.53 -3.12
CA THR A 91 14.17 2.42 -3.75
C THR A 91 13.72 1.94 -5.14
N LYS A 92 14.55 1.14 -5.83
CA LYS A 92 14.23 0.61 -7.15
C LYS A 92 13.44 -0.70 -7.09
N ARG A 93 13.71 -1.53 -6.08
CA ARG A 93 13.03 -2.80 -5.79
C ARG A 93 12.52 -2.75 -4.36
N THR A 94 11.31 -2.22 -4.20
CA THR A 94 10.65 -2.01 -2.89
C THR A 94 10.49 -3.32 -2.09
N TYR A 95 10.38 -4.47 -2.77
CA TYR A 95 10.31 -5.79 -2.11
C TYR A 95 11.60 -6.18 -1.35
N LEU A 96 12.74 -5.54 -1.60
CA LEU A 96 14.00 -5.90 -0.94
C LEU A 96 14.00 -5.64 0.57
N LEU A 97 13.32 -4.58 1.02
CA LEU A 97 13.22 -4.27 2.45
C LEU A 97 12.44 -5.35 3.22
N PRO A 98 11.19 -5.69 2.85
CA PRO A 98 10.46 -6.75 3.54
C PRO A 98 11.14 -8.12 3.32
N ALA A 99 11.75 -8.38 2.16
CA ALA A 99 12.54 -9.61 1.95
C ALA A 99 13.71 -9.72 2.93
N LEU A 100 14.43 -8.62 3.21
CA LEU A 100 15.52 -8.59 4.18
C LEU A 100 15.01 -8.90 5.59
N ILE A 101 13.87 -8.34 6.00
CA ILE A 101 13.26 -8.61 7.32
C ILE A 101 12.88 -10.09 7.43
N ILE A 102 12.27 -10.67 6.39
CA ILE A 102 11.92 -12.09 6.34
C ILE A 102 13.18 -12.96 6.42
N ALA A 103 14.22 -12.63 5.65
CA ALA A 103 15.48 -13.37 5.65
C ALA A 103 16.20 -13.31 7.02
N ILE A 104 16.21 -12.15 7.69
CA ILE A 104 16.75 -12.02 9.04
C ILE A 104 15.95 -12.88 10.01
N THR A 105 14.62 -12.84 9.95
CA THR A 105 13.74 -13.63 10.82
C THR A 105 13.96 -15.13 10.61
N ALA A 106 14.01 -15.57 9.35
CA ALA A 106 14.30 -16.96 9.00
C ALA A 106 15.71 -17.39 9.46
N GLY A 107 16.71 -16.53 9.31
CA GLY A 107 18.07 -16.77 9.79
C GLY A 107 18.14 -16.94 11.31
N LEU A 108 17.47 -16.07 12.06
CA LEU A 108 17.37 -16.16 13.52
C LEU A 108 16.62 -17.42 13.97
N TYR A 109 15.62 -17.87 13.22
CA TYR A 109 14.96 -19.15 13.48
C TYR A 109 15.90 -20.34 13.20
N ALA A 110 16.64 -20.30 12.09
CA ALA A 110 17.53 -21.38 11.68
C ALA A 110 18.69 -21.65 12.66
N VAL A 111 19.11 -20.65 13.45
CA VAL A 111 20.12 -20.84 14.51
C VAL A 111 19.64 -21.83 15.58
N ASN A 112 18.34 -21.82 15.88
CA ASN A 112 17.74 -22.74 16.85
C ASN A 112 16.29 -23.05 16.45
N PRO A 113 16.06 -24.05 15.59
CA PRO A 113 14.74 -24.32 14.99
C PRO A 113 13.88 -25.14 15.96
N ASN A 114 13.59 -24.57 17.12
CA ASN A 114 12.74 -25.20 18.13
C ASN A 114 11.70 -24.21 18.68
N SER A 115 10.74 -24.73 19.44
CA SER A 115 9.68 -23.94 20.07
C SER A 115 10.17 -23.02 21.19
N SER A 116 11.40 -23.21 21.68
CA SER A 116 12.05 -22.35 22.66
C SER A 116 12.57 -21.04 22.04
N ASN A 117 12.76 -21.00 20.72
CA ASN A 117 13.15 -19.80 20.01
C ASN A 117 12.00 -18.77 20.01
N PRO A 118 12.22 -17.51 20.46
CA PRO A 118 11.17 -16.50 20.44
C PRO A 118 10.63 -16.23 19.02
N ILE A 119 11.45 -16.44 17.99
CA ILE A 119 11.05 -16.27 16.58
C ILE A 119 10.02 -17.31 16.13
N HIS A 120 9.97 -18.48 16.78
CA HIS A 120 8.95 -19.49 16.49
C HIS A 120 7.53 -18.91 16.57
N ARG A 121 7.30 -17.95 17.49
CA ARG A 121 6.00 -17.32 17.72
C ARG A 121 5.58 -16.34 16.62
N PHE A 122 6.52 -15.90 15.79
CA PHE A 122 6.26 -15.06 14.61
C PHE A 122 5.89 -15.91 13.40
N ILE A 123 6.51 -17.09 13.25
CA ILE A 123 6.36 -17.94 12.07
C ILE A 123 5.20 -18.94 12.23
N PHE A 124 5.02 -19.51 13.42
CA PHE A 124 4.05 -20.55 13.69
C PHE A 124 2.97 -20.09 14.67
N LEU A 125 1.81 -20.74 14.61
CA LEU A 125 0.71 -20.48 15.54
C LEU A 125 1.15 -20.71 16.99
N SER A 126 0.82 -19.74 17.85
CA SER A 126 1.06 -19.82 19.29
C SER A 126 -0.14 -20.40 20.03
N TYR A 127 0.07 -20.85 21.27
CA TYR A 127 -0.99 -21.32 22.19
C TYR A 127 -1.69 -22.62 21.77
N ARG A 128 -0.92 -23.60 21.28
CA ARG A 128 -1.44 -24.96 21.07
C ARG A 128 -1.83 -25.59 22.41
N LEU A 129 -3.03 -26.14 22.48
CA LEU A 129 -3.52 -26.85 23.66
C LEU A 129 -3.09 -28.33 23.62
N PRO A 130 -2.99 -28.98 24.80
CA PRO A 130 -2.82 -30.43 24.87
C PRO A 130 -3.96 -31.14 24.12
N PRO A 131 -3.68 -32.27 23.43
CA PRO A 131 -4.73 -33.08 22.83
C PRO A 131 -5.76 -33.48 23.88
N ASP A 132 -7.04 -33.50 23.51
CA ASP A 132 -8.09 -34.00 24.39
C ASP A 132 -7.89 -35.50 24.62
N PRO A 133 -7.70 -35.96 25.87
CA PRO A 133 -7.60 -37.39 26.17
C PRO A 133 -8.83 -38.20 25.75
N ALA A 134 -10.01 -37.56 25.68
CA ALA A 134 -11.26 -38.21 25.30
C ALA A 134 -11.34 -38.49 23.79
N ASN A 135 -10.75 -37.62 22.96
CA ASN A 135 -10.78 -37.74 21.50
C ASN A 135 -9.37 -37.50 20.90
N PRO A 136 -8.47 -38.49 20.96
CA PRO A 136 -7.08 -38.33 20.51
C PRO A 136 -6.91 -38.05 19.01
N GLY A 137 -7.96 -38.33 18.21
CA GLY A 137 -7.99 -38.11 16.77
C GLY A 137 -8.44 -36.72 16.33
N ASP A 138 -8.87 -35.87 17.27
CA ASP A 138 -9.38 -34.55 16.93
C ASP A 138 -8.25 -33.59 16.49
N PRO A 139 -8.56 -32.63 15.60
CA PRO A 139 -7.58 -31.64 15.16
C PRO A 139 -7.03 -30.81 16.33
N PRO A 140 -5.74 -30.42 16.29
CA PRO A 140 -5.12 -29.66 17.36
C PRO A 140 -5.81 -28.31 17.55
N GLN A 141 -6.25 -28.04 18.78
CA GLN A 141 -6.90 -26.79 19.16
C GLN A 141 -5.90 -25.74 19.65
N TYR A 142 -6.21 -24.47 19.37
CA TYR A 142 -5.39 -23.33 19.74
C TYR A 142 -6.22 -22.29 20.49
N GLY A 143 -5.67 -21.80 21.61
CA GLY A 143 -6.21 -20.65 22.33
C GLY A 143 -5.74 -19.32 21.71
N LYS A 144 -5.92 -18.22 22.44
CA LYS A 144 -5.53 -16.87 22.01
C LYS A 144 -4.55 -16.22 22.99
N GLY A 145 -3.74 -15.29 22.49
CA GLY A 145 -2.95 -14.40 23.34
C GLY A 145 -2.08 -13.41 22.58
N LEU A 146 -1.26 -12.66 23.31
CA LEU A 146 -0.47 -11.54 22.76
C LEU A 146 0.53 -11.96 21.67
N TRP A 147 1.02 -13.20 21.68
CA TRP A 147 1.91 -13.70 20.63
C TRP A 147 1.23 -13.81 19.25
N ASP A 148 -0.10 -13.78 19.20
CA ASP A 148 -0.83 -13.71 17.93
C ASP A 148 -0.59 -12.35 17.24
N ILE A 149 -0.28 -11.28 17.97
CA ILE A 149 0.12 -9.98 17.39
C ILE A 149 1.49 -10.09 16.70
N ALA A 150 2.42 -10.85 17.28
CA ALA A 150 3.74 -11.09 16.67
C ALA A 150 3.59 -11.87 15.35
N PHE A 151 2.73 -12.88 15.34
CA PHE A 151 2.36 -13.62 14.13
C PHE A 151 1.76 -12.69 13.06
N VAL A 152 0.74 -11.91 13.42
CA VAL A 152 0.10 -10.94 12.50
C VAL A 152 1.13 -9.97 11.93
N SER A 153 2.01 -9.42 12.78
CA SER A 153 3.04 -8.46 12.38
C SER A 153 4.04 -9.06 11.39
N PHE A 154 4.49 -10.30 11.62
CA PHE A 154 5.38 -10.99 10.69
C PHE A 154 4.69 -11.25 9.36
N TYR A 155 3.47 -11.76 9.37
CA TYR A 155 2.73 -12.03 8.15
C TYR A 155 2.32 -10.76 7.39
N THR A 156 2.16 -9.61 8.06
CA THR A 156 2.04 -8.30 7.40
C THR A 156 3.29 -7.95 6.59
N VAL A 157 4.48 -8.28 7.09
CA VAL A 157 5.74 -8.11 6.34
C VAL A 157 5.82 -9.11 5.18
N VAL A 158 5.45 -10.37 5.41
CA VAL A 158 5.38 -11.39 4.35
C VAL A 158 4.45 -10.96 3.23
N LEU A 159 3.26 -10.47 3.56
CA LEU A 159 2.28 -9.98 2.58
C LEU A 159 2.77 -8.73 1.85
N THR A 160 3.46 -7.82 2.54
CA THR A 160 4.11 -6.67 1.88
C THR A 160 5.17 -7.12 0.88
N PHE A 161 6.01 -8.10 1.22
CA PHE A 161 6.97 -8.69 0.29
C PHE A 161 6.26 -9.34 -0.90
N THR A 162 5.28 -10.21 -0.64
CA THR A 162 4.54 -10.94 -1.67
C THR A 162 3.85 -9.99 -2.65
N ARG A 163 3.19 -8.93 -2.14
CA ARG A 163 2.57 -7.88 -2.96
C ARG A 163 3.58 -7.24 -3.89
N GLU A 164 4.65 -6.68 -3.34
CA GLU A 164 5.64 -5.93 -4.12
C GLU A 164 6.40 -6.83 -5.11
N PHE A 165 6.70 -8.08 -4.72
CA PHE A 165 7.33 -9.06 -5.58
C PHE A 165 6.43 -9.45 -6.75
N ILE A 166 5.17 -9.83 -6.49
CA ILE A 166 4.20 -10.18 -7.53
C ILE A 166 3.97 -8.99 -8.47
N MET A 167 3.76 -7.78 -7.93
CA MET A 167 3.51 -6.59 -8.76
C MET A 167 4.70 -6.28 -9.68
N GLN A 168 5.94 -6.36 -9.20
CA GLN A 168 7.11 -5.93 -9.99
C GLN A 168 7.65 -7.01 -10.93
N GLU A 169 7.67 -8.27 -10.49
CA GLU A 169 8.32 -9.35 -11.24
C GLU A 169 7.31 -10.13 -12.10
N LEU A 170 6.06 -10.29 -11.66
CA LEU A 170 5.04 -11.08 -12.37
C LEU A 170 4.04 -10.20 -13.15
N LEU A 171 3.45 -9.20 -12.50
CA LEU A 171 2.32 -8.46 -13.10
C LEU A 171 2.77 -7.32 -14.02
N ARG A 172 3.91 -6.70 -13.75
CA ARG A 172 4.49 -5.67 -14.63
C ARG A 172 4.78 -6.16 -16.05
N PRO A 173 5.42 -7.33 -16.29
CA PRO A 173 5.57 -7.83 -17.65
C PRO A 173 4.21 -8.19 -18.26
N LEU A 174 3.28 -8.77 -17.49
CA LEU A 174 1.93 -9.09 -17.96
C LEU A 174 1.17 -7.86 -18.45
N ALA A 175 1.21 -6.75 -17.69
CA ALA A 175 0.57 -5.50 -18.04
C ALA A 175 1.10 -4.89 -19.36
N ARG A 176 2.40 -5.09 -19.64
CA ARG A 176 3.01 -4.67 -20.91
C ARG A 176 2.59 -5.55 -22.07
N THR A 177 2.54 -6.87 -21.86
CA THR A 177 2.06 -7.83 -22.86
C THR A 177 0.58 -7.61 -23.19
N ALA A 178 -0.22 -7.20 -22.20
CA ALA A 178 -1.63 -6.81 -22.39
C ALA A 178 -1.82 -5.49 -23.15
N GLY A 179 -0.74 -4.80 -23.57
CA GLY A 179 -0.82 -3.61 -24.42
C GLY A 179 -1.21 -2.31 -23.70
N ILE A 180 -1.27 -2.29 -22.36
CA ILE A 180 -1.63 -1.10 -21.57
C ILE A 180 -0.46 -0.11 -21.63
N LYS A 181 -0.64 1.05 -22.27
CA LYS A 181 0.44 2.04 -22.49
C LYS A 181 0.65 3.02 -21.33
N SER A 182 -0.43 3.49 -20.69
CA SER A 182 -0.35 4.45 -19.57
C SER A 182 0.26 3.79 -18.34
N ARG A 183 1.23 4.47 -17.71
CA ARG A 183 1.87 4.00 -16.48
C ARG A 183 0.90 3.99 -15.29
N GLY A 184 -0.03 4.93 -15.25
CA GLY A 184 -1.10 4.98 -14.23
C GLY A 184 -2.06 3.81 -14.38
N LYS A 185 -2.56 3.58 -15.61
CA LYS A 185 -3.44 2.44 -15.92
C LYS A 185 -2.75 1.09 -15.65
N GLN A 186 -1.45 0.96 -15.96
CA GLN A 186 -0.66 -0.23 -15.61
C GLN A 186 -0.62 -0.46 -14.09
N ALA A 187 -0.38 0.57 -13.27
CA ALA A 187 -0.31 0.42 -11.82
C ALA A 187 -1.64 -0.08 -11.24
N ARG A 188 -2.76 0.55 -11.64
CA ARG A 188 -4.10 0.15 -11.20
C ARG A 188 -4.48 -1.25 -11.66
N PHE A 189 -4.16 -1.61 -12.91
CA PHE A 189 -4.34 -2.96 -13.42
C PHE A 189 -3.60 -4.00 -12.59
N MET A 190 -2.33 -3.76 -12.26
CA MET A 190 -1.54 -4.66 -11.42
C MET A 190 -2.10 -4.76 -10.00
N GLU A 191 -2.57 -3.66 -9.41
CA GLU A 191 -3.24 -3.67 -8.10
C GLU A 191 -4.48 -4.56 -8.13
N GLN A 192 -5.33 -4.42 -9.15
CA GLN A 192 -6.55 -5.24 -9.25
C GLN A 192 -6.24 -6.71 -9.51
N ILE A 193 -5.23 -7.05 -10.34
CA ILE A 193 -4.83 -8.45 -10.51
C ILE A 193 -4.27 -9.03 -9.21
N TYR A 194 -3.43 -8.30 -8.48
CA TYR A 194 -2.93 -8.77 -7.19
C TYR A 194 -4.08 -9.08 -6.24
N THR A 195 -5.05 -8.18 -6.13
CA THR A 195 -6.26 -8.38 -5.33
C THR A 195 -7.06 -9.60 -5.79
N ALA A 196 -7.22 -9.80 -7.11
CA ALA A 196 -7.88 -10.97 -7.67
C ALA A 196 -7.14 -12.28 -7.37
N ILE A 197 -5.80 -12.29 -7.43
CA ILE A 197 -4.98 -13.46 -7.05
C ILE A 197 -5.17 -13.76 -5.56
N TYR A 198 -5.06 -12.74 -4.71
CA TYR A 198 -5.18 -12.89 -3.26
C TYR A 198 -6.54 -13.47 -2.87
N PHE A 199 -7.64 -12.84 -3.29
CA PHE A 199 -8.98 -13.33 -2.96
C PHE A 199 -9.37 -14.60 -3.72
N GLY A 200 -8.77 -14.84 -4.89
CA GLY A 200 -8.91 -16.10 -5.62
C GLY A 200 -8.33 -17.30 -4.86
N CYS A 201 -7.31 -17.09 -4.03
CA CYS A 201 -6.76 -18.11 -3.13
C CYS A 201 -7.49 -18.14 -1.78
N LEU A 202 -7.66 -16.98 -1.15
CA LEU A 202 -8.16 -16.90 0.23
C LEU A 202 -9.69 -17.06 0.32
N GLY A 203 -10.45 -16.66 -0.69
CA GLY A 203 -11.90 -16.86 -0.72
C GLY A 203 -12.30 -18.34 -0.59
N PRO A 204 -11.79 -19.23 -1.46
CA PRO A 204 -12.01 -20.67 -1.32
C PRO A 204 -11.48 -21.25 0.00
N ALA A 205 -10.32 -20.79 0.48
CA ALA A 205 -9.79 -21.21 1.77
C ALA A 205 -10.72 -20.82 2.93
N GLY A 206 -11.31 -19.62 2.89
CA GLY A 206 -12.30 -19.15 3.86
C GLY A 206 -13.58 -19.98 3.85
N LEU A 207 -14.09 -20.33 2.67
CA LEU A 207 -15.22 -21.25 2.54
C LEU A 207 -14.90 -22.64 3.10
N TYR A 208 -13.70 -23.16 2.81
CA TYR A 208 -13.25 -24.45 3.37
C TYR A 208 -13.21 -24.41 4.90
N VAL A 209 -12.61 -23.37 5.49
CA VAL A 209 -12.59 -23.17 6.95
C VAL A 209 -14.01 -23.07 7.51
N MET A 210 -14.89 -22.30 6.87
CA MET A 210 -16.29 -22.14 7.29
C MET A 210 -17.08 -23.45 7.19
N SER A 211 -16.74 -24.35 6.26
CA SER A 211 -17.40 -25.67 6.15
C SER A 211 -17.12 -26.58 7.35
N LYS A 212 -16.08 -26.28 8.12
CA LYS A 212 -15.68 -27.01 9.34
C LYS A 212 -16.26 -26.40 10.61
N THR A 213 -17.11 -25.38 10.52
CA THR A 213 -17.73 -24.70 11.65
C THR A 213 -19.25 -24.75 11.54
N PRO A 214 -20.01 -24.56 12.65
CA PRO A 214 -21.47 -24.50 12.61
C PRO A 214 -22.02 -23.29 11.80
N VAL A 215 -21.14 -22.39 11.35
CA VAL A 215 -21.46 -21.20 10.55
C VAL A 215 -21.57 -21.52 9.06
N TRP A 216 -21.37 -22.79 8.65
CA TRP A 216 -21.43 -23.20 7.25
C TRP A 216 -22.65 -22.62 6.53
N TYR A 217 -22.38 -22.06 5.35
CA TYR A 217 -23.36 -21.36 4.52
C TYR A 217 -24.12 -20.23 5.27
N TYR A 218 -23.38 -19.46 6.07
CA TYR A 218 -23.88 -18.28 6.79
C TYR A 218 -25.03 -18.61 7.75
N ASN A 219 -24.94 -19.74 8.45
CA ASN A 219 -25.87 -20.06 9.53
C ASN A 219 -25.59 -19.14 10.73
N THR A 220 -26.53 -18.24 11.03
CA THR A 220 -26.40 -17.24 12.10
C THR A 220 -26.48 -17.85 13.48
N ARG A 221 -27.27 -18.92 13.64
CA ARG A 221 -27.43 -19.62 14.92
C ARG A 221 -26.08 -20.18 15.39
N GLY A 222 -25.32 -20.76 14.47
CA GLY A 222 -23.98 -21.29 14.73
C GLY A 222 -22.94 -20.23 15.13
N MET A 223 -23.24 -18.93 14.98
CA MET A 223 -22.40 -17.85 15.49
C MET A 223 -22.51 -17.67 17.01
N TYR A 224 -23.58 -18.19 17.63
CA TYR A 224 -23.89 -18.01 19.05
C TYR A 224 -23.94 -19.33 19.83
N GLU A 225 -24.21 -20.44 19.15
CA GLU A 225 -24.12 -21.78 19.75
C GLU A 225 -22.74 -22.00 20.37
N ASP A 226 -22.72 -22.55 21.58
CA ASP A 226 -21.50 -22.84 22.36
C ASP A 226 -20.57 -21.64 22.60
N PHE A 227 -21.10 -20.41 22.48
CA PHE A 227 -20.34 -19.21 22.81
C PHE A 227 -20.06 -19.15 24.33
N PRO A 228 -18.82 -18.86 24.78
CA PRO A 228 -17.71 -18.31 23.99
C PRO A 228 -16.84 -19.37 23.29
N HIS A 229 -16.50 -19.10 22.03
CA HIS A 229 -15.57 -19.94 21.24
C HIS A 229 -14.12 -19.68 21.64
N LEU A 230 -13.69 -20.27 22.76
CA LEU A 230 -12.37 -20.01 23.36
C LEU A 230 -11.21 -20.54 22.52
N THR A 231 -11.46 -21.58 21.73
CA THR A 231 -10.44 -22.33 21.00
C THR A 231 -10.85 -22.54 19.55
N HIS A 232 -9.86 -22.64 18.68
CA HIS A 232 -10.07 -22.89 17.26
C HIS A 232 -9.08 -23.92 16.72
N ASP A 233 -9.51 -24.65 15.70
CA ASP A 233 -8.62 -25.48 14.90
C ASP A 233 -7.48 -24.65 14.28
N ALA A 234 -6.36 -25.30 14.00
CA ALA A 234 -5.18 -24.70 13.39
C ALA A 234 -5.52 -23.94 12.09
N GLY A 235 -6.31 -24.55 11.20
CA GLY A 235 -6.67 -23.95 9.92
C GLY A 235 -7.51 -22.69 10.10
N PHE A 236 -8.49 -22.74 11.01
CA PHE A 236 -9.30 -21.57 11.35
C PHE A 236 -8.45 -20.44 11.92
N LYS A 237 -7.63 -20.74 12.93
CA LYS A 237 -6.81 -19.72 13.60
C LYS A 237 -5.81 -19.09 12.63
N PHE A 238 -5.14 -19.90 11.81
CA PHE A 238 -4.23 -19.41 10.78
C PHE A 238 -4.96 -18.48 9.81
N TYR A 239 -6.07 -18.94 9.22
CA TYR A 239 -6.84 -18.15 8.27
C TYR A 239 -7.26 -16.81 8.87
N TYR A 240 -7.80 -16.82 10.08
CA TYR A 240 -8.29 -15.62 10.74
C TYR A 240 -7.17 -14.60 11.01
N LEU A 241 -6.03 -15.06 11.54
CA LEU A 241 -4.88 -14.18 11.81
C LEU A 241 -4.19 -13.72 10.52
N PHE A 242 -4.16 -14.56 9.49
CA PHE A 242 -3.61 -14.21 8.19
C PHE A 242 -4.46 -13.15 7.49
N GLN A 243 -5.80 -13.24 7.56
CA GLN A 243 -6.67 -12.15 7.07
C GLN A 243 -6.46 -10.87 7.88
N ALA A 244 -6.30 -10.96 9.21
CA ALA A 244 -5.95 -9.80 10.03
C ALA A 244 -4.64 -9.15 9.58
N ALA A 245 -3.62 -9.95 9.25
CA ALA A 245 -2.34 -9.46 8.73
C ALA A 245 -2.46 -8.77 7.37
N TYR A 246 -3.34 -9.27 6.49
CA TYR A 246 -3.65 -8.63 5.21
C TYR A 246 -4.34 -7.29 5.38
N TRP A 247 -5.38 -7.21 6.21
CA TRP A 247 -6.07 -5.95 6.45
C TRP A 247 -5.19 -4.93 7.17
N ALA A 248 -4.30 -5.38 8.06
CA ALA A 248 -3.26 -4.52 8.64
C ALA A 248 -2.26 -4.03 7.57
N GLN A 249 -1.84 -4.92 6.66
CA GLN A 249 -0.97 -4.56 5.54
C GLN A 249 -1.61 -3.51 4.61
N GLN A 250 -2.88 -3.69 4.25
CA GLN A 250 -3.64 -2.72 3.45
C GLN A 250 -3.78 -1.37 4.17
N ALA A 251 -4.08 -1.38 5.48
CA ALA A 251 -4.15 -0.15 6.27
C ALA A 251 -2.80 0.59 6.31
N ILE A 252 -1.67 -0.11 6.44
CA ILE A 252 -0.33 0.50 6.41
C ILE A 252 -0.06 1.15 5.06
N VAL A 253 -0.38 0.46 3.95
CA VAL A 253 -0.23 1.00 2.59
C VAL A 253 -1.05 2.29 2.43
N LEU A 254 -2.29 2.30 2.94
CA LEU A 254 -3.16 3.47 2.92
C LEU A 254 -2.60 4.63 3.76
N LEU A 255 -2.18 4.35 5.00
CA LEU A 255 -1.68 5.35 5.95
C LEU A 255 -0.35 5.98 5.52
N LEU A 256 0.53 5.20 4.90
CA LEU A 256 1.80 5.69 4.37
C LEU A 256 1.64 6.47 3.05
N GLY A 257 0.41 6.63 2.54
CA GLY A 257 0.15 7.32 1.28
C GLY A 257 0.84 6.65 0.09
N MET A 258 1.10 5.35 0.19
CA MET A 258 1.74 4.60 -0.89
C MET A 258 0.81 4.48 -2.11
N GLU A 259 -0.49 4.70 -1.90
CA GLU A 259 -1.50 4.87 -2.95
C GLU A 259 -1.97 6.33 -2.99
N LYS A 260 -2.05 6.94 -4.18
CA LYS A 260 -2.58 8.31 -4.35
C LYS A 260 -4.02 8.36 -3.80
N PRO A 261 -4.39 9.39 -3.00
CA PRO A 261 -5.73 9.50 -2.44
C PRO A 261 -6.81 9.56 -3.53
N ARG A 262 -7.77 8.64 -3.45
CA ARG A 262 -8.94 8.56 -4.34
C ARG A 262 -10.01 9.58 -3.94
N LYS A 263 -10.99 9.81 -4.82
CA LYS A 263 -12.17 10.65 -4.50
C LYS A 263 -12.97 10.14 -3.31
N ASP A 264 -12.93 8.83 -3.04
CA ASP A 264 -13.56 8.14 -1.90
C ASP A 264 -12.57 7.80 -0.78
N PHE A 265 -11.45 8.53 -0.68
CA PHE A 265 -10.39 8.25 0.31
C PHE A 265 -10.89 8.31 1.76
N LYS A 266 -11.80 9.23 2.09
CA LYS A 266 -12.33 9.38 3.46
C LYS A 266 -13.18 8.17 3.85
N GLU A 267 -14.03 7.72 2.94
CA GLU A 267 -14.88 6.56 3.10
C GLU A 267 -14.03 5.28 3.17
N LEU A 268 -12.97 5.19 2.35
CA LEU A 268 -12.01 4.09 2.40
C LEU A 268 -11.23 4.06 3.73
N VAL A 269 -10.81 5.20 4.27
CA VAL A 269 -10.20 5.29 5.61
C VAL A 269 -11.20 4.89 6.69
N GLY A 270 -12.44 5.41 6.63
CA GLY A 270 -13.52 5.02 7.53
C GLY A 270 -13.77 3.52 7.54
N HIS A 271 -13.78 2.90 6.35
CA HIS A 271 -13.85 1.45 6.21
C HIS A 271 -12.70 0.73 6.89
N HIS A 272 -11.45 1.17 6.72
CA HIS A 272 -10.31 0.51 7.38
C HIS A 272 -10.41 0.62 8.90
N ILE A 273 -10.91 1.74 9.44
CA ILE A 273 -11.15 1.89 10.87
C ILE A 273 -12.21 0.88 11.34
N VAL A 274 -13.36 0.80 10.65
CA VAL A 274 -14.44 -0.13 10.99
C VAL A 274 -13.99 -1.58 10.86
N SER A 275 -13.32 -1.93 9.77
CA SER A 275 -12.86 -3.29 9.49
C SER A 275 -11.79 -3.74 10.48
N LEU A 276 -10.76 -2.93 10.77
CA LEU A 276 -9.77 -3.28 11.80
C LEU A 276 -10.39 -3.37 13.20
N SER A 277 -11.39 -2.53 13.50
CA SER A 277 -12.14 -2.60 14.76
C SER A 277 -12.94 -3.89 14.86
N LEU A 278 -13.67 -4.28 13.80
CA LEU A 278 -14.39 -5.55 13.72
C LEU A 278 -13.46 -6.74 13.95
N ILE A 279 -12.32 -6.78 13.24
CA ILE A 279 -11.33 -7.86 13.34
C ILE A 279 -10.77 -7.93 14.76
N GLY A 280 -10.28 -6.80 15.28
CA GLY A 280 -9.65 -6.75 16.60
C GLY A 280 -10.62 -7.10 17.73
N LEU A 281 -11.83 -6.54 17.73
CA LEU A 281 -12.83 -6.77 18.77
C LEU A 281 -13.43 -8.17 18.70
N SER A 282 -13.74 -8.67 17.50
CA SER A 282 -14.27 -10.03 17.36
C SER A 282 -13.23 -11.08 17.74
N TYR A 283 -11.95 -10.86 17.41
CA TYR A 283 -10.89 -11.72 17.93
C TYR A 283 -10.73 -11.59 19.45
N ARG A 284 -10.74 -10.37 20.01
CA ARG A 284 -10.56 -10.15 21.46
C ARG A 284 -11.67 -10.74 22.32
N PHE A 285 -12.92 -10.67 21.85
CA PHE A 285 -14.13 -11.03 22.59
C PHE A 285 -14.82 -12.32 22.10
N HIS A 286 -14.12 -13.16 21.32
CA HIS A 286 -14.59 -14.49 20.88
C HIS A 286 -15.73 -14.49 19.85
N PHE A 287 -16.01 -13.37 19.17
CA PHE A 287 -16.99 -13.31 18.06
C PHE A 287 -16.37 -13.70 16.70
N THR A 288 -15.37 -14.56 16.70
CA THR A 288 -14.59 -14.93 15.51
C THR A 288 -15.42 -15.66 14.46
N TYR A 289 -16.46 -16.40 14.85
CA TYR A 289 -17.40 -17.07 13.94
C TYR A 289 -18.23 -16.08 13.12
N MET A 290 -18.70 -15.00 13.76
CA MET A 290 -19.31 -13.88 13.05
C MET A 290 -18.29 -13.18 12.15
N GLY A 291 -17.07 -12.96 12.66
CA GLY A 291 -15.97 -12.40 11.87
C GLY A 291 -15.62 -13.24 10.63
N LEU A 292 -15.65 -14.57 10.73
CA LEU A 292 -15.40 -15.48 9.61
C LEU A 292 -16.45 -15.32 8.50
N ALA A 293 -17.73 -15.24 8.86
CA ALA A 293 -18.81 -14.98 7.90
C ALA A 293 -18.66 -13.61 7.22
N VAL A 294 -18.28 -12.57 7.99
CA VAL A 294 -18.02 -11.24 7.41
C VAL A 294 -16.82 -11.31 6.46
N TYR A 295 -15.70 -11.93 6.85
CA TYR A 295 -14.56 -12.12 5.95
C TYR A 295 -14.92 -12.82 4.66
N SER A 296 -15.62 -13.96 4.72
CA SER A 296 -15.92 -14.74 3.52
C SER A 296 -16.83 -13.99 2.55
N THR A 297 -17.85 -13.26 3.05
CA THR A 297 -18.68 -12.41 2.17
C THR A 297 -17.86 -11.32 1.49
N HIS A 298 -16.92 -10.73 2.22
CA HIS A 298 -16.12 -9.62 1.74
C HIS A 298 -15.11 -10.08 0.68
N ASP A 299 -14.32 -11.09 1.01
CA ASP A 299 -13.27 -11.64 0.14
C ASP A 299 -13.85 -12.15 -1.19
N ILE A 300 -14.99 -12.86 -1.17
CA ILE A 300 -15.62 -13.36 -2.40
C ILE A 300 -16.11 -12.19 -3.27
N SER A 301 -16.81 -11.21 -2.70
CA SER A 301 -17.28 -10.06 -3.48
C SER A 301 -16.15 -9.19 -4.04
N ASP A 302 -15.04 -9.04 -3.30
CA ASP A 302 -13.88 -8.25 -3.74
C ASP A 302 -13.10 -8.94 -4.84
N PHE A 303 -13.10 -10.29 -4.88
CA PHE A 303 -12.62 -11.03 -6.04
C PHE A 303 -13.37 -10.62 -7.31
N PHE A 304 -14.71 -10.66 -7.30
CA PHE A 304 -15.53 -10.27 -8.47
C PHE A 304 -15.38 -8.78 -8.82
N LEU A 305 -15.23 -7.91 -7.82
CA LEU A 305 -14.96 -6.49 -8.07
C LEU A 305 -13.62 -6.31 -8.79
N ALA A 306 -12.55 -6.92 -8.27
CA ALA A 306 -11.21 -6.80 -8.82
C ALA A 306 -11.13 -7.35 -10.24
N THR A 307 -11.66 -8.54 -10.48
CA THR A 307 -11.68 -9.15 -11.82
C THR A 307 -12.54 -8.37 -12.80
N SER A 308 -13.65 -7.75 -12.38
CA SER A 308 -14.46 -6.90 -13.26
C SER A 308 -13.66 -5.68 -13.76
N LYS A 309 -12.86 -5.07 -12.88
CA LYS A 309 -11.94 -3.97 -13.25
C LYS A 309 -10.81 -4.44 -14.16
N VAL A 310 -10.25 -5.62 -13.91
CA VAL A 310 -9.23 -6.22 -14.78
C VAL A 310 -9.77 -6.44 -16.19
N LEU A 311 -10.98 -6.99 -16.33
CA LEU A 311 -11.63 -7.20 -17.62
C LEU A 311 -11.89 -5.88 -18.36
N ASN A 312 -12.27 -4.83 -17.63
CA ASN A 312 -12.44 -3.49 -18.17
C ASN A 312 -11.11 -2.90 -18.67
N TYR A 313 -10.01 -3.07 -17.91
CA TYR A 313 -8.70 -2.54 -18.32
C TYR A 313 -8.11 -3.16 -19.59
N ILE A 314 -8.50 -4.40 -19.92
CA ILE A 314 -8.07 -5.10 -21.14
C ILE A 314 -9.12 -5.03 -22.27
N ASP A 315 -10.16 -4.20 -22.11
CA ASP A 315 -11.23 -3.99 -23.08
C ASP A 315 -11.91 -5.31 -23.52
N SER A 316 -12.15 -6.21 -22.56
CA SER A 316 -12.73 -7.53 -22.84
C SER A 316 -14.20 -7.45 -23.25
N PRO A 317 -14.67 -8.24 -24.24
CA PRO A 317 -16.08 -8.20 -24.68
C PRO A 317 -17.07 -8.70 -23.63
N ILE A 318 -16.62 -9.41 -22.59
CA ILE A 318 -17.48 -9.96 -21.53
C ILE A 318 -17.65 -9.02 -20.33
N VAL A 319 -17.15 -7.78 -20.39
CA VAL A 319 -17.22 -6.81 -19.28
C VAL A 319 -18.65 -6.58 -18.81
N GLY A 320 -19.61 -6.38 -19.74
CA GLY A 320 -21.01 -6.15 -19.38
C GLY A 320 -21.64 -7.31 -18.60
N PRO A 321 -21.67 -8.54 -19.16
CA PRO A 321 -22.19 -9.71 -18.44
C PRO A 321 -21.47 -9.98 -17.11
N TYR A 322 -20.15 -9.81 -17.07
CA TYR A 322 -19.38 -10.03 -15.85
C TYR A 322 -19.65 -8.97 -14.78
N PHE A 323 -19.79 -7.71 -15.17
CA PHE A 323 -20.17 -6.62 -14.27
C PHE A 323 -21.56 -6.84 -13.67
N PHE A 324 -22.52 -7.34 -14.45
CA PHE A 324 -23.83 -7.73 -13.94
C PHE A 324 -23.73 -8.86 -12.90
N LEU A 325 -22.95 -9.91 -13.19
CA LEU A 325 -22.68 -10.99 -12.23
C LEU A 325 -22.07 -10.45 -10.93
N PHE A 326 -21.05 -9.59 -11.05
CA PHE A 326 -20.43 -8.91 -9.92
C PHE A 326 -21.48 -8.15 -9.08
N MET A 327 -22.38 -7.39 -9.71
CA MET A 327 -23.43 -6.65 -9.02
C MET A 327 -24.37 -7.59 -8.24
N CYS A 328 -24.79 -8.71 -8.84
CA CYS A 328 -25.60 -9.72 -8.15
C CYS A 328 -24.88 -10.31 -6.94
N VAL A 329 -23.61 -10.68 -7.10
CA VAL A 329 -22.78 -11.22 -6.02
C VAL A 329 -22.59 -10.19 -4.90
N TRP A 330 -22.34 -8.94 -5.24
CA TRP A 330 -22.22 -7.84 -4.28
C TRP A 330 -23.51 -7.69 -3.47
N ILE A 331 -24.67 -7.63 -4.14
CA ILE A 331 -25.97 -7.48 -3.45
C ILE A 331 -26.23 -8.65 -2.50
N TYR A 332 -26.01 -9.87 -2.97
CA TYR A 332 -26.23 -11.05 -2.15
C TYR A 332 -25.29 -11.10 -0.93
N LEU A 333 -23.98 -10.99 -1.15
CA LEU A 333 -23.00 -11.16 -0.07
C LEU A 333 -22.89 -9.94 0.85
N ARG A 334 -22.84 -8.73 0.30
CA ARG A 334 -22.63 -7.50 1.07
C ARG A 334 -23.88 -6.94 1.70
N HIS A 335 -25.07 -7.25 1.16
CA HIS A 335 -26.32 -6.75 1.71
C HIS A 335 -27.21 -7.85 2.26
N PHE A 336 -27.60 -8.85 1.46
CA PHE A 336 -28.55 -9.85 1.96
C PHE A 336 -27.96 -10.65 3.13
N ILE A 337 -26.75 -11.19 3.00
CA ILE A 337 -26.09 -11.93 4.09
C ILE A 337 -25.73 -11.03 5.27
N ASN A 338 -25.21 -9.82 5.02
CA ASN A 338 -24.87 -8.89 6.11
C ASN A 338 -26.12 -8.46 6.90
N LEU A 339 -27.23 -8.14 6.22
CA LEU A 339 -28.51 -7.87 6.86
C LEU A 339 -29.03 -9.07 7.63
N LYS A 340 -28.86 -10.30 7.12
CA LYS A 340 -29.18 -11.52 7.87
C LYS A 340 -28.38 -11.60 9.19
N ILE A 341 -27.08 -11.29 9.17
CA ILE A 341 -26.24 -11.25 10.38
C ILE A 341 -26.71 -10.16 11.33
N ILE A 342 -26.99 -8.95 10.84
CA ILE A 342 -27.51 -7.85 11.65
C ILE A 342 -28.87 -8.22 12.28
N LEU A 343 -29.78 -8.82 11.52
CA LEU A 343 -31.08 -9.28 12.04
C LEU A 343 -30.92 -10.32 13.14
N SER A 344 -29.93 -11.22 13.02
CA SER A 344 -29.64 -12.22 14.06
C SER A 344 -29.22 -11.57 15.39
N LEU A 345 -28.68 -10.35 15.37
CA LEU A 345 -28.40 -9.60 16.60
C LEU A 345 -29.67 -9.23 17.37
N PHE A 346 -30.82 -9.11 16.69
CA PHE A 346 -32.09 -8.79 17.32
C PHE A 346 -32.91 -10.04 17.68
N THR A 347 -32.76 -11.14 16.93
CA THR A 347 -33.60 -12.34 17.09
C THR A 347 -32.92 -13.47 17.86
N GLU A 348 -31.63 -13.74 17.59
CA GLU A 348 -30.90 -14.92 18.07
C GLU A 348 -29.89 -14.60 19.16
N TYR A 349 -29.35 -13.37 19.19
CA TYR A 349 -28.27 -12.99 20.12
C TYR A 349 -28.64 -13.14 21.59
N THR A 350 -29.86 -12.86 22.00
CA THR A 350 -30.26 -13.02 23.42
C THR A 350 -30.77 -14.42 23.73
N THR A 351 -31.21 -15.17 22.72
CA THR A 351 -31.96 -16.42 22.87
C THR A 351 -31.09 -17.67 22.70
N VAL A 352 -30.02 -17.60 21.90
CA VAL A 352 -29.14 -18.74 21.62
C VAL A 352 -27.90 -18.70 22.52
N GLY A 353 -27.78 -19.65 23.44
CA GLY A 353 -26.67 -19.73 24.41
C GLY A 353 -26.77 -18.67 25.53
N PRO A 354 -25.89 -18.74 26.54
CA PRO A 354 -25.94 -17.84 27.68
C PRO A 354 -25.84 -16.36 27.28
N PHE A 355 -26.64 -15.51 27.92
CA PHE A 355 -26.60 -14.05 27.76
C PHE A 355 -26.28 -13.43 29.13
N GLU A 356 -25.00 -13.40 29.45
CA GLU A 356 -24.48 -12.87 30.70
C GLU A 356 -23.07 -12.31 30.48
N LEU A 357 -22.63 -11.43 31.38
CA LEU A 357 -21.25 -10.95 31.39
C LEU A 357 -20.50 -11.64 32.52
N ASN A 358 -19.52 -12.48 32.18
CA ASN A 358 -18.67 -13.14 33.16
C ASN A 358 -17.21 -13.13 32.69
N TRP A 359 -16.39 -12.35 33.38
CA TRP A 359 -14.96 -12.18 33.07
C TRP A 359 -14.13 -13.44 33.36
N ALA A 360 -14.54 -14.26 34.33
CA ALA A 360 -13.80 -15.46 34.72
C ALA A 360 -13.95 -16.56 33.66
N THR A 361 -15.16 -16.77 33.15
CA THR A 361 -15.43 -17.72 32.05
C THR A 361 -15.20 -17.12 30.66
N GLN A 362 -14.83 -15.83 30.59
CA GLN A 362 -14.70 -15.06 29.35
C GLN A 362 -15.98 -15.03 28.51
N GLN A 363 -17.13 -15.10 29.17
CA GLN A 363 -18.44 -14.94 28.57
C GLN A 363 -18.73 -13.44 28.40
N TYR A 364 -18.67 -12.97 27.15
CA TYR A 364 -18.81 -11.54 26.82
C TYR A 364 -20.13 -11.19 26.15
N LYS A 365 -21.06 -12.15 26.03
CA LYS A 365 -22.33 -11.98 25.35
C LYS A 365 -23.34 -11.25 26.23
N CYS A 366 -23.36 -9.93 26.10
CA CYS A 366 -24.17 -9.04 26.91
C CYS A 366 -24.75 -7.88 26.08
N THR A 367 -25.56 -7.03 26.69
CA THR A 367 -26.19 -5.88 26.02
C THR A 367 -25.15 -4.92 25.42
N LEU A 368 -24.02 -4.70 26.12
CA LEU A 368 -22.97 -3.81 25.65
C LEU A 368 -22.30 -4.36 24.37
N SER A 369 -21.90 -5.63 24.37
CA SER A 369 -21.30 -6.25 23.19
C SER A 369 -22.28 -6.32 22.02
N GLN A 370 -23.57 -6.49 22.29
CA GLN A 370 -24.62 -6.45 21.27
C GLN A 370 -24.65 -5.08 20.57
N TYR A 371 -24.69 -3.97 21.32
CA TYR A 371 -24.71 -2.63 20.73
C TYR A 371 -23.42 -2.27 20.00
N ILE A 372 -22.25 -2.66 20.53
CA ILE A 372 -20.96 -2.44 19.86
C ILE A 372 -20.91 -3.22 18.53
N THR A 373 -21.30 -4.50 18.55
CA THR A 373 -21.31 -5.35 17.36
C THR A 373 -22.31 -4.82 16.33
N LEU A 374 -23.51 -4.42 16.78
CA LEU A 374 -24.51 -3.77 15.93
C LEU A 374 -23.97 -2.49 15.30
N GLY A 375 -23.36 -1.61 16.08
CA GLY A 375 -22.83 -0.33 15.60
C GLY A 375 -21.75 -0.53 14.53
N LEU A 376 -20.84 -1.48 14.73
CA LEU A 376 -19.78 -1.80 13.77
C LEU A 376 -20.33 -2.44 12.48
N LEU A 377 -21.22 -3.43 12.59
CA LEU A 377 -21.83 -4.07 11.43
C LEU A 377 -22.76 -3.13 10.67
N ALA A 378 -23.51 -2.26 11.36
CA ALA A 378 -24.33 -1.23 10.73
C ALA A 378 -23.47 -0.17 10.01
N SER A 379 -22.33 0.22 10.60
CA SER A 379 -21.37 1.11 9.94
C SER A 379 -20.79 0.47 8.68
N LEU A 380 -20.43 -0.81 8.76
CA LEU A 380 -19.97 -1.58 7.60
C LEU A 380 -21.07 -1.69 6.52
N GLN A 381 -22.32 -1.92 6.91
CA GLN A 381 -23.46 -1.97 6.00
C GLN A 381 -23.72 -0.60 5.34
N ALA A 382 -23.59 0.51 6.07
CA ALA A 382 -23.74 1.85 5.53
C ALA A 382 -22.66 2.16 4.47
N LEU A 383 -21.41 1.77 4.72
CA LEU A 383 -20.33 1.87 3.73
C LEU A 383 -20.60 0.99 2.49
N ASN A 384 -21.07 -0.25 2.70
CA ASN A 384 -21.46 -1.11 1.59
C ASN A 384 -22.58 -0.48 0.74
N LEU A 385 -23.56 0.18 1.36
CA LEU A 385 -24.65 0.88 0.64
C LEU A 385 -24.12 2.10 -0.13
N PHE A 386 -23.17 2.84 0.44
CA PHE A 386 -22.49 3.93 -0.26
C PHE A 386 -21.83 3.43 -1.55
N TRP A 387 -21.10 2.31 -1.50
CA TRP A 387 -20.51 1.73 -2.70
C TRP A 387 -21.55 1.09 -3.64
N LEU A 388 -22.67 0.57 -3.12
CA LEU A 388 -23.75 0.06 -3.97
C LEU A 388 -24.40 1.16 -4.82
N PHE A 389 -24.72 2.31 -4.23
CA PHE A 389 -25.23 3.48 -4.98
C PHE A 389 -24.35 3.79 -6.19
N HIS A 390 -23.07 3.65 -5.93
CA HIS A 390 -21.98 3.92 -6.82
C HIS A 390 -21.81 2.85 -7.92
N ILE A 391 -22.03 1.57 -7.60
CA ILE A 391 -22.15 0.47 -8.58
C ILE A 391 -23.35 0.72 -9.49
N PHE A 392 -24.51 1.08 -8.93
CA PHE A 392 -25.71 1.41 -9.73
C PHE A 392 -25.50 2.61 -10.64
N ARG A 393 -24.77 3.63 -10.17
CA ARG A 393 -24.40 4.78 -11.02
C ARG A 393 -23.57 4.37 -12.23
N ILE A 394 -22.62 3.45 -12.06
CA ILE A 394 -21.83 2.88 -13.17
C ILE A 394 -22.74 2.05 -14.08
N ALA A 395 -23.60 1.19 -13.52
CA ALA A 395 -24.56 0.39 -14.28
C ALA A 395 -25.47 1.26 -15.17
N TYR A 396 -26.03 2.34 -14.61
CA TYR A 396 -26.88 3.28 -15.35
C TYR A 396 -26.14 3.92 -16.53
N ARG A 397 -24.88 4.31 -16.33
CA ARG A 397 -24.06 4.91 -17.39
C ARG A 397 -23.68 3.89 -18.46
N PHE A 398 -23.35 2.68 -18.07
CA PHE A 398 -23.08 1.57 -19.00
C PHE A 398 -24.30 1.31 -19.89
N LEU A 399 -25.51 1.23 -19.31
CA LEU A 399 -26.75 1.02 -20.08
C LEU A 399 -27.10 2.22 -20.99
N ARG A 400 -26.84 3.45 -20.55
CA ARG A 400 -27.28 4.65 -21.27
C ARG A 400 -26.32 5.12 -22.35
N TYR A 401 -25.02 4.96 -22.12
CA TYR A 401 -23.94 5.55 -22.93
C TYR A 401 -22.92 4.53 -23.43
N ASP A 402 -23.07 3.24 -23.12
CA ASP A 402 -22.09 2.17 -23.42
C ASP A 402 -20.68 2.45 -22.85
N ILE A 403 -20.62 3.26 -21.79
CA ILE A 403 -19.38 3.62 -21.09
C ILE A 403 -19.30 2.84 -19.79
N ALA A 404 -18.35 1.90 -19.70
CA ALA A 404 -18.09 1.08 -18.52
C ALA A 404 -17.06 1.72 -17.55
N GLU A 405 -16.77 3.01 -17.71
CA GLU A 405 -15.71 3.71 -16.97
C GLU A 405 -16.14 4.10 -15.53
N ASP A 406 -15.23 3.91 -14.58
CA ASP A 406 -15.41 4.26 -13.15
C ASP A 406 -14.75 5.62 -12.85
N ASP A 407 -15.56 6.69 -12.88
CA ASP A 407 -15.18 8.10 -12.58
C ASP A 407 -14.38 8.31 -11.28
N ARG A 408 -14.39 7.34 -10.36
CA ARG A 408 -13.64 7.43 -9.10
C ARG A 408 -12.17 7.12 -9.27
N SER A 409 -11.82 6.20 -10.16
CA SER A 409 -10.44 5.84 -10.46
C SER A 409 -9.84 6.61 -11.63
N ASP A 410 -10.65 7.18 -12.54
CA ASP A 410 -10.14 7.78 -13.78
C ASP A 410 -9.64 9.22 -13.68
N ALA A 411 -10.15 10.03 -12.74
CA ALA A 411 -9.58 11.36 -12.49
C ALA A 411 -8.09 11.31 -12.08
N GLU A 412 -7.60 10.14 -11.69
CA GLU A 412 -6.21 9.91 -11.33
C GLU A 412 -5.34 9.55 -12.53
N VAL A 413 -5.90 8.87 -13.54
CA VAL A 413 -5.17 8.48 -14.75
C VAL A 413 -4.92 9.72 -15.60
N THR A 414 -5.92 10.59 -15.75
CA THR A 414 -5.78 11.89 -16.42
C THR A 414 -4.69 12.73 -15.79
N ASP A 415 -4.69 12.90 -14.45
CA ASP A 415 -3.65 13.66 -13.75
C ASP A 415 -2.22 13.09 -13.96
N ILE A 416 -2.09 11.76 -14.03
CA ILE A 416 -0.78 11.10 -14.20
C ILE A 416 -0.29 11.23 -15.64
N ASP A 417 -1.19 11.07 -16.60
CA ASP A 417 -0.88 11.23 -18.01
C ASP A 417 -0.56 12.71 -18.30
N ASP A 418 -1.31 13.67 -17.73
CA ASP A 418 -1.06 15.12 -17.83
C ASP A 418 0.29 15.53 -17.21
N GLU A 419 0.63 15.02 -16.02
CA GLU A 419 1.95 15.28 -15.40
C GLU A 419 3.11 14.63 -16.15
N ALA A 420 2.89 13.44 -16.74
CA ALA A 420 3.89 12.76 -17.56
C ALA A 420 4.11 13.48 -18.90
N GLU A 421 3.03 13.98 -19.51
CA GLU A 421 3.09 14.81 -20.72
C GLU A 421 3.75 16.15 -20.45
N LYS A 422 3.42 16.80 -19.33
CA LYS A 422 4.06 18.05 -18.90
C LYS A 422 5.55 17.88 -18.64
N LYS A 423 5.98 16.77 -18.03
CA LYS A 423 7.40 16.44 -17.85
C LYS A 423 8.12 16.15 -19.16
N LYS A 424 7.47 15.48 -20.12
CA LYS A 424 8.01 15.29 -21.47
C LYS A 424 8.14 16.61 -22.21
N ALA A 425 7.12 17.46 -22.19
CA ALA A 425 7.15 18.79 -22.79
C ALA A 425 8.28 19.65 -22.21
N LEU A 426 8.46 19.64 -20.88
CA LEU A 426 9.56 20.35 -20.20
C LEU A 426 10.95 19.78 -20.51
N ALA A 427 11.06 18.49 -20.81
CA ALA A 427 12.31 17.85 -21.22
C ALA A 427 12.67 18.18 -22.67
N ASP A 428 11.69 18.19 -23.57
CA ASP A 428 11.85 18.57 -24.98
C ASP A 428 12.19 20.07 -25.13
N GLU A 429 11.61 20.92 -24.28
CA GLU A 429 11.92 22.36 -24.24
C GLU A 429 13.35 22.65 -23.75
N ARG A 430 13.88 21.83 -22.83
CA ARG A 430 15.27 21.91 -22.36
C ARG A 430 16.28 21.35 -23.36
N SER A 431 15.88 20.38 -24.19
CA SER A 431 16.71 19.83 -25.28
C SER A 431 16.92 20.84 -26.42
N ASN A 432 15.94 21.69 -26.70
CA ASN A 432 16.00 22.65 -27.80
C ASN A 432 16.66 24.00 -27.46
N GLY A 433 17.17 24.19 -26.23
CA GLY A 433 17.77 25.43 -25.76
C GLY A 433 19.27 25.63 -26.02
N HIS A 434 19.92 24.78 -26.84
CA HIS A 434 21.36 24.87 -27.10
C HIS A 434 21.69 25.05 -28.60
N ALA A 435 21.09 26.07 -29.22
CA ALA A 435 21.61 26.61 -30.47
C ALA A 435 21.18 28.08 -30.61
N THR A 436 22.02 29.01 -30.17
CA THR A 436 22.26 30.31 -30.82
C THR A 436 23.26 31.15 -30.02
N GLY A 437 24.30 31.62 -30.70
CA GLY A 437 24.98 32.85 -30.29
C GLY A 437 26.51 32.80 -30.23
N VAL A 438 27.18 32.83 -31.39
CA VAL A 438 28.40 33.63 -31.53
C VAL A 438 28.29 34.42 -32.84
N SER A 439 27.85 35.67 -32.72
CA SER A 439 28.06 36.72 -33.71
C SER A 439 29.41 37.35 -33.42
N ASP A 440 30.36 37.26 -34.34
CA ASP A 440 31.56 38.09 -34.29
C ASP A 440 31.42 39.25 -35.27
N SER A 441 31.81 40.43 -34.78
CA SER A 441 31.65 41.72 -35.45
C SER A 441 33.02 42.25 -35.86
N THR A 442 33.24 42.44 -37.15
CA THR A 442 34.33 43.29 -37.64
C THR A 442 33.81 44.31 -38.66
N LEU A 443 33.78 45.55 -38.21
CA LEU A 443 33.73 46.78 -39.01
C LEU A 443 34.94 46.87 -39.94
N ARG A 444 34.73 47.18 -41.23
CA ARG A 444 35.37 48.32 -41.93
C ARG A 444 34.92 48.48 -43.39
N ALA A 445 34.54 49.73 -43.69
CA ALA A 445 34.73 50.51 -44.92
C ALA A 445 34.14 50.04 -46.28
N ARG A 446 33.24 50.89 -46.81
CA ARG A 446 32.99 51.18 -48.24
C ARG A 446 34.33 51.44 -48.99
N PRO A 447 34.45 51.24 -50.33
CA PRO A 447 33.53 51.90 -51.30
C PRO A 447 33.31 51.24 -52.69
N VAL A 448 32.30 51.79 -53.40
CA VAL A 448 32.29 52.15 -54.84
C VAL A 448 32.11 51.09 -55.94
N ASN A 449 31.13 51.43 -56.82
CA ASN A 449 30.86 51.04 -58.22
C ASN A 449 30.69 49.54 -58.55
N GLY A 450 29.79 49.12 -59.44
CA GLY A 450 28.93 49.81 -60.39
C GLY A 450 28.46 48.76 -61.42
N HIS A 451 27.30 49.05 -62.02
CA HIS A 451 26.84 48.57 -63.32
C HIS A 451 26.49 47.09 -63.57
N THR A 452 25.22 46.95 -64.00
CA THR A 452 24.71 46.14 -65.14
C THR A 452 24.94 44.63 -65.09
N ARG A 453 23.94 43.78 -65.30
CA ARG A 453 22.71 43.91 -66.09
C ARG A 453 21.74 42.83 -65.61
#